data_AF-A0A3A4Q5E7-F1
#
_entry.id   AF-A0A3A4Q5E7-F1
#
_cell.length_a   1.000
_cell.length_b   1.000
_cell.length_c   1.000
_cell.angle_alpha   90.00
_cell.angle_beta   90.00
_cell.angle_gamma   90.00
#
_symmetry.space_group_name_H-M   'P 1'
#
loop_
_entity.id
_entity.type
_entity.pdbx_description
1 polymer ?
#
loop_
_entity_poly.entity_id
_entity_poly.type
_entity_poly.pdbx_seq_one_letter_code
_entity_poly.pdbx_strand_id
1 'polypeptide(L)'
;MEREQIIQAVCRSACFETEAACLARAGFEVARRPRLFKRLENDKVRLIFPTRVQQVEEGAAVGLVCLYELGEARTVYAHAVFAGPTSNASLRSLFVPETQAKPQPGVAGNKAILQFVAWKQAAWTKFLNDELDLGNAKASASWIENFWKALDRMYGGGNLLDGI
;
A
#
# COMPACT_ATOMS: atom_id res chain seq x y z
N MET A 1 -4.42 19.04 12.76
CA MET A 1 -5.48 18.32 12.00
C MET A 1 -5.55 16.89 12.50
N GLU A 2 -6.76 16.50 12.88
CA GLU A 2 -7.06 15.18 13.44
C GLU A 2 -6.99 14.09 12.38
N ARG A 3 -6.77 12.85 12.82
CA ARG A 3 -6.62 11.68 11.93
C ARG A 3 -7.79 11.54 10.95
N GLU A 4 -9.02 11.63 11.46
CA GLU A 4 -10.22 11.47 10.65
C GLU A 4 -10.38 12.59 9.62
N GLN A 5 -9.99 13.82 9.97
CA GLN A 5 -10.01 14.95 9.04
C GLN A 5 -9.06 14.71 7.86
N ILE A 6 -7.87 14.14 8.12
CA ILE A 6 -6.91 13.79 7.06
C ILE A 6 -7.49 12.67 6.17
N ILE A 7 -8.09 11.64 6.76
CA ILE A 7 -8.72 10.54 6.00
C ILE A 7 -9.80 11.09 5.07
N GLN A 8 -10.69 11.94 5.59
CA GLN A 8 -11.75 12.57 4.81
C GLN A 8 -11.19 13.47 3.70
N ALA A 9 -10.16 14.28 4.01
CA ALA A 9 -9.50 15.12 3.02
C ALA A 9 -8.86 14.30 1.89
N VAL A 10 -8.22 13.18 2.23
CA VAL A 10 -7.65 12.26 1.25
C VAL A 10 -8.74 11.63 0.38
N CYS A 11 -9.81 11.09 0.98
CA CYS A 11 -10.89 10.44 0.24
C CYS A 11 -11.66 11.37 -0.70
N ARG A 12 -11.66 12.69 -0.43
CA ARG A 12 -12.27 13.74 -1.26
C ARG A 12 -11.30 14.38 -2.26
N SER A 13 -10.04 13.95 -2.27
CA SER A 13 -9.05 14.53 -3.18
C SER A 13 -9.17 13.96 -4.58
N ALA A 14 -8.93 14.80 -5.60
CA ALA A 14 -8.96 14.37 -7.00
C ALA A 14 -8.00 13.21 -7.28
N CYS A 15 -6.84 13.16 -6.61
CA CYS A 15 -5.90 12.04 -6.71
C CYS A 15 -6.53 10.72 -6.27
N PHE A 16 -7.19 10.70 -5.11
CA PHE A 16 -7.86 9.50 -4.62
C PHE A 16 -9.01 9.10 -5.52
N GLU A 17 -9.90 10.04 -5.85
CA GLU A 17 -11.11 9.76 -6.64
C GLU A 17 -10.77 9.24 -8.03
N THR A 18 -9.78 9.84 -8.70
CA THR A 18 -9.35 9.41 -10.03
C THR A 18 -8.79 7.99 -9.99
N GLU A 19 -7.87 7.70 -9.08
CA GLU A 19 -7.23 6.40 -8.99
C GLU A 19 -8.23 5.31 -8.52
N ALA A 20 -9.09 5.62 -7.55
CA ALA A 20 -10.16 4.74 -7.11
C ALA A 20 -11.17 4.45 -8.24
N ALA A 21 -11.51 5.43 -9.08
CA ALA A 21 -12.38 5.24 -10.24
C ALA A 21 -11.71 4.41 -11.34
N CYS A 22 -10.40 4.55 -11.55
CA CYS A 22 -9.63 3.67 -12.44
C CYS A 22 -9.63 2.23 -11.94
N LEU A 23 -9.39 2.01 -10.64
CA LEU A 23 -9.44 0.69 -10.01
C LEU A 23 -10.85 0.07 -10.08
N ALA A 24 -11.89 0.86 -9.82
CA ALA A 24 -13.27 0.39 -9.91
C ALA A 24 -13.64 -0.06 -11.32
N ARG A 25 -13.16 0.63 -12.37
CA ARG A 25 -13.33 0.20 -13.78
C ARG A 25 -12.65 -1.13 -14.09
N ALA A 26 -11.59 -1.47 -13.36
CA ALA A 26 -10.91 -2.75 -13.42
C ALA A 26 -11.49 -3.80 -12.45
N GLY A 27 -12.62 -3.50 -11.78
CA GLY A 27 -13.28 -4.42 -10.86
C GLY A 27 -12.77 -4.40 -9.41
N PHE A 28 -11.87 -3.48 -9.06
CA PHE A 28 -11.30 -3.38 -7.71
C PHE A 28 -11.96 -2.25 -6.91
N GLU A 29 -12.77 -2.60 -5.92
CA GLU A 29 -13.35 -1.64 -4.98
C GLU A 29 -12.33 -1.26 -3.90
N VAL A 30 -12.05 0.04 -3.75
CA VAL A 30 -11.17 0.57 -2.70
C VAL A 30 -11.97 0.95 -1.47
N ALA A 31 -11.58 0.45 -0.29
CA ALA A 31 -12.20 0.84 0.96
C ALA A 31 -11.97 2.34 1.28
N ARG A 32 -12.93 2.98 1.95
CA ARG A 32 -12.82 4.38 2.37
C ARG A 32 -12.10 4.58 3.71
N ARG A 33 -11.84 3.49 4.43
CA ARG A 33 -11.04 3.50 5.66
C ARG A 33 -9.65 2.93 5.35
N PRO A 34 -8.56 3.64 5.66
CA PRO A 34 -7.23 3.12 5.41
C PRO A 34 -6.93 1.98 6.39
N ARG A 35 -6.24 0.95 5.92
CA ARG A 35 -5.69 -0.10 6.80
C ARG A 35 -4.45 0.41 7.51
N LEU A 36 -3.64 1.22 6.83
CA LEU A 36 -2.42 1.83 7.37
C LEU A 36 -2.51 3.36 7.36
N PHE A 37 -2.17 3.97 8.49
CA PHE A 37 -2.01 5.42 8.63
C PHE A 37 -0.71 5.70 9.38
N LYS A 38 0.26 6.35 8.72
CA LYS A 38 1.58 6.62 9.26
C LYS A 38 1.97 8.07 9.03
N ARG A 39 2.32 8.78 10.11
CA ARG A 39 3.02 10.07 10.02
C ARG A 39 4.48 9.81 9.64
N LEU A 40 4.95 10.55 8.64
CA LEU A 40 6.29 10.50 8.10
C LEU A 40 7.01 11.82 8.42
N GLU A 41 8.29 11.90 8.05
CA GLU A 41 9.07 13.13 8.10
C GLU A 41 8.47 14.22 7.19
N ASN A 42 8.87 15.47 7.43
CA ASN A 42 8.47 16.65 6.64
C ASN A 42 6.96 16.83 6.55
N ASP A 43 6.26 16.68 7.68
CA ASP A 43 4.83 16.93 7.81
C ASP A 43 3.97 16.16 6.80
N LYS A 44 4.40 14.93 6.46
CA LYS A 44 3.68 14.06 5.53
C LYS A 44 2.98 12.92 6.25
N VAL A 45 1.90 12.44 5.66
CA VAL A 45 1.13 11.29 6.15
C VAL A 45 0.93 10.32 5.00
N ARG A 46 1.29 9.06 5.25
CA ARG A 46 1.04 7.93 4.35
C ARG A 46 -0.24 7.24 4.78
N LEU A 47 -1.14 7.05 3.83
CA LEU A 47 -2.35 6.26 4.00
C LEU A 47 -2.35 5.13 2.98
N ILE A 48 -2.73 3.93 3.40
CA ILE A 48 -2.92 2.80 2.48
C ILE A 48 -4.31 2.23 2.71
N PHE A 49 -5.14 2.30 1.67
CA PHE A 49 -6.51 1.82 1.67
C PHE A 49 -6.56 0.42 1.05
N PRO A 50 -7.14 -0.58 1.72
CA PRO A 50 -7.26 -1.91 1.14
C PRO A 50 -8.27 -1.88 0.00
N THR A 51 -8.04 -2.72 -1.01
CA THR A 51 -9.10 -3.11 -1.94
C THR A 51 -9.87 -4.30 -1.38
N ARG A 52 -11.06 -4.59 -1.93
CA ARG A 52 -11.85 -5.80 -1.60
C ARG A 52 -11.42 -7.06 -2.37
N VAL A 53 -10.17 -7.14 -2.80
CA VAL A 53 -9.65 -8.32 -3.50
C VAL A 53 -9.77 -9.57 -2.62
N GLN A 54 -10.30 -10.65 -3.19
CA GLN A 54 -10.43 -11.95 -2.51
C GLN A 54 -9.56 -13.03 -3.15
N GLN A 55 -9.40 -12.95 -4.48
CA GLN A 55 -8.56 -13.83 -5.26
C GLN A 55 -7.42 -13.01 -5.85
N VAL A 56 -6.20 -13.48 -5.63
CA VAL A 56 -4.98 -12.85 -6.10
C VAL A 56 -4.59 -13.51 -7.41
N GLU A 57 -4.30 -12.66 -8.39
CA GLU A 57 -3.61 -12.99 -9.62
C GLU A 57 -2.54 -11.90 -9.88
N GLU A 58 -1.63 -12.14 -10.82
CA GLU A 58 -0.63 -11.11 -11.14
C GLU A 58 -1.35 -9.86 -11.67
N GLY A 59 -1.02 -8.69 -11.10
CA GLY A 59 -1.69 -7.45 -11.47
C GLY A 59 -3.01 -7.19 -10.74
N ALA A 60 -3.47 -8.08 -9.85
CA ALA A 60 -4.60 -7.78 -8.98
C ALA A 60 -4.27 -6.58 -8.06
N ALA A 61 -5.13 -5.57 -8.00
CA ALA A 61 -4.92 -4.45 -7.10
C ALA A 61 -5.25 -4.88 -5.66
N VAL A 62 -4.33 -4.61 -4.72
CA VAL A 62 -4.43 -5.04 -3.32
C VAL A 62 -4.66 -3.85 -2.40
N GLY A 63 -4.13 -2.68 -2.76
CA GLY A 63 -4.37 -1.45 -2.03
C GLY A 63 -4.15 -0.20 -2.86
N LEU A 64 -4.53 0.94 -2.30
CA LEU A 64 -4.33 2.27 -2.83
C LEU A 64 -3.49 3.09 -1.84
N VAL A 65 -2.30 3.51 -2.25
CA VAL A 65 -1.39 4.31 -1.43
C VAL A 65 -1.60 5.78 -1.73
N CYS A 66 -1.77 6.58 -0.68
CA CYS A 66 -1.86 8.04 -0.77
C CYS A 66 -0.75 8.70 0.07
N LEU A 67 -0.24 9.84 -0.43
CA LEU A 67 0.60 10.75 0.36
C LEU A 67 -0.15 12.05 0.59
N TYR A 68 -0.30 12.43 1.85
CA TYR A 68 -0.90 13.69 2.25
C TYR A 68 0.15 14.60 2.88
N GLU A 69 0.15 15.88 2.53
CA GLU A 69 1.05 16.90 3.08
C GLU A 69 0.25 17.81 4.01
N LEU A 70 0.64 17.84 5.29
CA LEU A 70 -0.09 18.56 6.33
C LEU A 70 0.03 20.08 6.17
N GLY A 71 1.21 20.57 5.79
CA GLY A 71 1.47 22.01 5.65
C GLY A 71 0.61 22.68 4.57
N GLU A 72 0.41 21.97 3.44
CA GLU A 72 -0.39 22.45 2.32
C GLU A 72 -1.84 21.92 2.33
N ALA A 73 -2.17 21.08 3.32
CA ALA A 73 -3.46 20.42 3.46
C ALA A 73 -3.96 19.75 2.15
N ARG A 74 -3.08 19.05 1.44
CA ARG A 74 -3.41 18.39 0.16
C ARG A 74 -2.85 16.98 0.03
N THR A 75 -3.54 16.19 -0.79
CA THR A 75 -3.03 14.90 -1.26
C THR A 75 -2.06 15.14 -2.41
N VAL A 76 -0.80 14.73 -2.24
CA VAL A 76 0.28 14.90 -3.21
C VAL A 76 0.13 13.91 -4.37
N TYR A 77 -0.22 12.65 -4.06
CA TYR A 77 -0.48 11.62 -5.06
C TYR A 77 -1.29 10.46 -4.48
N ALA A 78 -1.86 9.66 -5.38
CA ALA A 78 -2.39 8.34 -5.11
C ALA A 78 -1.87 7.34 -6.17
N HIS A 79 -1.60 6.09 -5.80
CA HIS A 79 -1.30 5.02 -6.76
C HIS A 79 -1.69 3.65 -6.23
N ALA A 80 -2.12 2.77 -7.13
CA ALA A 80 -2.42 1.38 -6.80
C ALA A 80 -1.17 0.56 -6.46
N VAL A 81 -1.33 -0.39 -5.54
CA VAL A 81 -0.38 -1.45 -5.23
C VAL A 81 -0.96 -2.75 -5.75
N PHE A 82 -0.22 -3.41 -6.63
CA PHE A 82 -0.65 -4.64 -7.28
C PHE A 82 0.06 -5.85 -6.69
N ALA A 83 -0.57 -7.02 -6.76
CA ALA A 83 0.07 -8.30 -6.54
C ALA A 83 1.06 -8.63 -7.67
N GLY A 84 1.91 -9.62 -7.44
CA GLY A 84 2.95 -10.02 -8.39
C GLY A 84 4.32 -9.35 -8.19
N PRO A 85 5.37 -9.89 -8.81
CA PRO A 85 6.75 -9.49 -8.57
C PRO A 85 7.14 -8.23 -9.37
N THR A 86 6.43 -7.94 -10.45
CA THR A 86 6.76 -6.94 -11.48
C THR A 86 6.27 -5.53 -11.13
N SER A 87 5.09 -5.40 -10.51
CA SER A 87 4.48 -4.11 -10.20
C SER A 87 4.88 -3.56 -8.83
N ASN A 88 5.97 -2.79 -8.74
CA ASN A 88 6.37 -2.13 -7.49
C ASN A 88 6.58 -0.63 -7.70
N ALA A 89 5.52 0.17 -7.55
CA ALA A 89 5.63 1.63 -7.57
C ALA A 89 6.65 2.14 -6.54
N SER A 90 6.81 1.44 -5.41
CA SER A 90 7.81 1.72 -4.38
C SER A 90 9.26 1.64 -4.87
N LEU A 91 9.58 0.85 -5.92
CA LEU A 91 10.92 0.80 -6.50
C LEU A 91 11.34 2.14 -7.10
N ARG A 92 10.38 2.92 -7.61
CA ARG A 92 10.67 4.26 -8.13
C ARG A 92 11.20 5.19 -7.05
N SER A 93 10.91 4.93 -5.76
CA SER A 93 11.34 5.78 -4.65
C SER A 93 12.75 5.50 -4.11
N LEU A 94 13.44 4.43 -4.56
CA LEU A 94 14.78 4.07 -4.07
C LEU A 94 15.87 5.05 -4.52
N PHE A 95 15.69 5.67 -5.69
CA PHE A 95 16.70 6.51 -6.35
C PHE A 95 16.26 7.98 -6.51
N VAL A 96 15.14 8.35 -5.90
CA VAL A 96 14.59 9.72 -5.96
C VAL A 96 15.16 10.55 -4.80
N PRO A 97 15.27 11.89 -4.92
CA PRO A 97 15.93 12.73 -3.92
C PRO A 97 15.38 12.58 -2.50
N GLU A 98 16.19 12.96 -1.51
CA GLU A 98 15.88 12.90 -0.07
C GLU A 98 14.54 13.55 0.34
N THR A 99 13.98 14.41 -0.51
CA THR A 99 12.70 15.09 -0.30
C THR A 99 11.48 14.17 -0.39
N GLN A 100 11.63 12.93 -0.86
CA GLN A 100 10.54 11.96 -0.95
C GLN A 100 10.32 11.24 0.40
N ALA A 101 9.06 11.23 0.86
CA ALA A 101 8.72 10.66 2.16
C ALA A 101 8.85 9.12 2.17
N LYS A 102 9.90 8.64 2.84
CA LYS A 102 10.23 7.21 2.98
C LYS A 102 9.37 6.54 4.05
N PRO A 103 9.23 5.20 4.02
CA PRO A 103 8.50 4.45 5.06
C PRO A 103 9.09 4.59 6.47
N GLN A 104 10.41 4.78 6.55
CA GLN A 104 11.18 4.96 7.77
C GLN A 104 12.26 6.03 7.53
N PRO A 105 12.76 6.70 8.59
CA PRO A 105 13.75 7.75 8.45
C PRO A 105 15.12 7.22 7.97
N GLY A 106 15.87 8.06 7.26
CA GLY A 106 17.26 7.82 6.85
C GLY A 106 17.49 6.51 6.07
N VAL A 107 18.58 5.80 6.40
CA VAL A 107 19.00 4.54 5.75
C VAL A 107 18.01 3.40 6.01
N ALA A 108 17.30 3.44 7.15
CA ALA A 108 16.29 2.43 7.49
C ALA A 108 15.13 2.43 6.48
N GLY A 109 14.76 3.59 5.93
CA GLY A 109 13.76 3.70 4.87
C GLY A 109 14.14 2.94 3.61
N ASN A 110 15.38 3.10 3.14
CA ASN A 110 15.87 2.40 1.95
C ASN A 110 15.91 0.88 2.20
N LYS A 111 16.41 0.46 3.37
CA LYS A 111 16.46 -0.95 3.76
C LYS A 111 15.06 -1.57 3.81
N ALA A 112 14.09 -0.86 4.39
CA ALA A 112 12.70 -1.32 4.48
C ALA A 112 12.06 -1.52 3.09
N ILE A 113 12.29 -0.59 2.15
CA ILE A 113 11.81 -0.72 0.77
C ILE A 113 12.43 -1.94 0.09
N LEU A 114 13.76 -2.10 0.17
CA LEU A 114 14.46 -3.24 -0.43
C LEU A 114 13.98 -4.58 0.16
N GLN A 115 13.80 -4.64 1.49
CA GLN A 115 13.27 -5.82 2.16
C GLN A 115 11.84 -6.14 1.73
N PHE A 116 10.99 -5.13 1.56
CA PHE A 116 9.62 -5.33 1.07
C PHE A 116 9.60 -5.85 -0.37
N VAL A 117 10.46 -5.32 -1.25
CA VAL A 117 10.59 -5.80 -2.63
C VAL A 117 11.06 -7.25 -2.66
N ALA A 118 12.11 -7.58 -1.91
CA ALA A 118 12.61 -8.95 -1.81
C ALA A 118 11.56 -9.91 -1.25
N TRP A 119 10.82 -9.48 -0.22
CA TRP A 119 9.69 -10.23 0.31
C TRP A 119 8.63 -10.46 -0.77
N LYS A 120 8.26 -9.44 -1.54
CA LYS A 120 7.20 -9.57 -2.55
C LYS A 120 7.56 -10.57 -3.65
N GLN A 121 8.83 -10.56 -4.09
CA GLN A 121 9.34 -11.57 -5.03
C GLN A 121 9.25 -12.98 -4.46
N ALA A 122 9.75 -13.19 -3.24
CA ALA A 122 9.71 -14.51 -2.59
C ALA A 122 8.28 -14.98 -2.28
N ALA A 123 7.41 -14.07 -1.83
CA ALA A 123 6.01 -14.34 -1.52
C ALA A 123 5.23 -14.72 -2.78
N TRP A 124 5.58 -14.15 -3.95
CA TRP A 124 4.97 -14.53 -5.21
C TRP A 124 5.31 -15.97 -5.61
N THR A 125 6.59 -16.35 -5.55
CA THR A 125 7.01 -17.73 -5.82
C THR A 125 6.31 -18.72 -4.88
N LYS A 126 6.19 -18.36 -3.59
CA LYS A 126 5.46 -19.17 -2.62
C LYS A 126 3.97 -19.27 -2.98
N PHE A 127 3.33 -18.17 -3.36
CA PHE A 127 1.92 -18.16 -3.78
C PHE A 127 1.65 -19.11 -4.95
N LEU A 128 2.52 -19.12 -5.97
CA LEU A 128 2.36 -20.02 -7.12
C LEU A 128 2.41 -21.50 -6.72
N ASN A 129 3.28 -21.86 -5.77
CA ASN A 129 3.32 -23.22 -5.23
C ASN A 129 2.08 -23.52 -4.36
N ASP A 130 1.73 -22.62 -3.45
CA ASP A 130 0.56 -22.76 -2.57
C ASP A 130 -0.74 -22.85 -3.37
N GLU A 131 -0.84 -22.17 -4.52
CA GLU A 131 -1.99 -22.23 -5.41
C GLU A 131 -2.16 -23.62 -6.02
N LEU A 132 -1.07 -24.26 -6.45
CA LEU A 132 -1.07 -25.63 -6.97
C LEU A 132 -1.48 -26.65 -5.89
N ASP A 133 -1.00 -26.46 -4.67
CA ASP A 133 -1.20 -27.41 -3.57
C ASP A 133 -2.55 -27.24 -2.84
N LEU A 134 -2.98 -25.99 -2.64
CA LEU A 134 -4.10 -25.64 -1.75
C LEU A 134 -5.30 -25.02 -2.49
N GLY A 135 -5.12 -24.68 -3.76
CA GLY A 135 -6.08 -23.94 -4.57
C GLY A 135 -6.00 -22.42 -4.37
N ASN A 136 -6.43 -21.67 -5.40
CA ASN A 136 -6.30 -20.22 -5.48
C ASN A 136 -6.87 -19.48 -4.25
N ALA A 137 -8.03 -19.88 -3.73
CA ALA A 137 -8.68 -19.19 -2.62
C ALA A 137 -7.83 -19.17 -1.34
N LYS A 138 -7.24 -20.31 -0.95
CA LYS A 138 -6.41 -20.41 0.27
C LYS A 138 -5.05 -19.75 0.07
N ALA A 139 -4.44 -19.90 -1.10
CA ALA A 139 -3.20 -19.23 -1.45
C ALA A 139 -3.37 -17.71 -1.43
N SER A 140 -4.48 -17.21 -1.98
CA SER A 140 -4.82 -15.78 -2.04
C SER A 140 -5.00 -15.18 -0.64
N ALA A 141 -5.81 -15.83 0.20
CA ALA A 141 -6.01 -15.38 1.58
C ALA A 141 -4.68 -15.29 2.35
N SER A 142 -3.84 -16.32 2.23
CA SER A 142 -2.52 -16.37 2.87
C SER A 142 -1.58 -15.28 2.35
N TRP A 143 -1.59 -15.02 1.03
CA TRP A 143 -0.75 -13.99 0.44
C TRP A 143 -1.20 -12.59 0.86
N ILE A 144 -2.50 -12.29 0.83
CA ILE A 144 -3.07 -10.99 1.26
C ILE A 144 -2.74 -10.73 2.74
N GLU A 145 -2.92 -11.72 3.61
CA GLU A 145 -2.60 -11.58 5.03
C GLU A 145 -1.11 -11.24 5.24
N ASN A 146 -0.22 -11.97 4.56
CA ASN A 146 1.22 -11.74 4.66
C ASN A 146 1.66 -10.42 4.00
N PHE A 147 0.97 -9.97 2.96
CA PHE A 147 1.18 -8.66 2.36
C PHE A 147 0.99 -7.52 3.36
N TRP A 148 -0.10 -7.54 4.12
CA TRP A 148 -0.34 -6.52 5.14
C TRP A 148 0.71 -6.59 6.26
N LYS A 149 1.07 -7.79 6.74
CA LYS A 149 2.16 -7.97 7.71
C LYS A 149 3.50 -7.42 7.21
N ALA A 150 3.80 -7.62 5.92
CA ALA A 150 5.03 -7.11 5.32
C ALA A 150 5.01 -5.58 5.19
N LEU A 151 3.87 -4.99 4.83
CA LEU A 151 3.69 -3.54 4.84
C LEU A 151 3.86 -2.96 6.24
N ASP A 152 3.29 -3.58 7.26
CA ASP A 152 3.42 -3.10 8.64
C ASP A 152 4.87 -3.04 9.08
N ARG A 153 5.64 -4.09 8.79
CA ARG A 153 7.09 -4.13 9.04
C ARG A 153 7.83 -3.04 8.26
N MET A 154 7.46 -2.84 6.99
CA MET A 154 8.07 -1.80 6.15
C MET A 154 7.89 -0.40 6.77
N TYR A 155 6.75 -0.10 7.38
CA TYR A 155 6.49 1.18 8.06
C TYR A 155 6.83 1.20 9.56
N GLY A 156 7.57 0.19 10.04
CA GLY A 156 8.03 0.09 11.43
C GLY A 156 6.90 -0.09 12.43
N GLY A 157 5.95 -0.99 12.15
CA GLY A 157 4.77 -1.23 12.98
C GLY A 157 3.75 -0.10 12.85
N GLY A 158 3.46 0.34 11.62
CA GLY A 158 2.42 1.35 11.36
C GLY A 158 1.13 1.00 12.11
N ASN A 159 0.45 2.00 12.67
CA ASN A 159 -0.81 1.77 13.38
C ASN A 159 -1.85 1.22 12.40
N LEU A 160 -1.98 -0.10 12.36
CA LEU A 160 -3.08 -0.79 11.72
C LEU A 160 -4.36 -0.24 12.35
N LEU A 161 -5.27 0.28 11.51
CA LEU A 161 -6.61 0.53 11.99
C LEU A 161 -7.31 -0.82 12.07
N ASP A 162 -7.74 -1.21 13.26
CA ASP A 162 -8.66 -2.34 13.42
C ASP A 162 -9.89 -2.13 12.53
N GLY A 163 -10.26 -3.18 11.79
CA GLY A 163 -11.47 -3.25 10.97
C GLY A 163 -11.21 -3.37 9.47
N ILE A 164 -11.19 -4.62 8.97
CA ILE A 164 -12.29 -5.16 8.16
C ILE A 164 -12.68 -6.49 8.79
#